data_AF-A0A920MWL5-F1
#
_entry.id   AF-A0A920MWL5-F1
#
_cell.length_a   1.000
_cell.length_b   1.000
_cell.length_c   1.000
_cell.angle_alpha   90.00
_cell.angle_beta   90.00
_cell.angle_gamma   90.00
#
_symmetry.space_group_name_H-M   'P 1'
#
loop_
_entity.id
_entity.type
_entity.pdbx_description
1 polymer ?
#
loop_
_entity_poly.entity_id
_entity_poly.type
_entity_poly.pdbx_seq_one_letter_code
_entity_poly.pdbx_strand_id
1 'polypeptide(L)'
;MCEKNNDVIYYLTLENENYEHPGMPEKVQNDIIKGLYKIKSTKKPTLRLLGSGPLMGEVLEAAKLLKKDWDIDAGIWNVTSFSELRRDAEETERWNLFILEINHINHI
;
A
#
# COMPACT_ATOMS: atom_id res chain seq x y z
N MET A 1 -1.36 17.19 -11.17
CA MET A 1 -0.24 16.27 -11.53
C MET A 1 0.71 16.94 -12.52
N CYS A 2 0.21 17.44 -13.66
CA CYS A 2 1.00 18.31 -14.56
C CYS A 2 1.27 19.72 -13.99
N GLU A 3 0.41 20.22 -13.09
CA GLU A 3 0.51 21.57 -12.53
C GLU A 3 1.74 21.80 -11.63
N LYS A 4 2.38 20.73 -11.13
CA LYS A 4 3.56 20.84 -10.26
C LYS A 4 4.89 20.91 -11.02
N ASN A 5 4.86 20.79 -12.35
CA ASN A 5 6.02 20.84 -13.24
C ASN A 5 7.17 19.90 -12.82
N ASN A 6 6.82 18.70 -12.35
CA ASN A 6 7.78 17.66 -12.00
C ASN A 6 8.25 16.95 -13.27
N ASP A 7 9.56 16.73 -13.41
CA ASP A 7 10.14 15.96 -14.52
C ASP A 7 10.01 14.46 -14.26
N VAL A 8 8.79 13.94 -14.46
CA VAL A 8 8.43 12.54 -14.21
C VAL A 8 7.43 12.03 -15.25
N ILE A 9 7.44 10.71 -15.50
CA ILE A 9 6.45 10.01 -16.32
C ILE A 9 5.55 9.18 -15.40
N TYR A 10 4.24 9.25 -15.63
CA TYR A 10 3.27 8.43 -14.93
C TYR A 10 2.81 7.27 -15.82
N TYR A 11 2.81 6.07 -15.24
CA TYR A 11 2.28 4.87 -15.86
C TYR A 11 1.09 4.38 -15.04
N LEU A 12 -0.08 4.29 -15.68
CA LEU A 12 -1.33 3.87 -15.06
C LEU A 12 -1.86 2.66 -15.82
N THR A 13 -2.00 1.53 -15.12
CA THR A 13 -2.71 0.37 -15.65
C THR A 13 -4.21 0.58 -15.43
N LEU A 14 -4.99 0.42 -16.50
CA LEU A 14 -6.45 0.46 -16.45
C LEU A 14 -6.99 -0.90 -16.87
N GLU A 15 -8.13 -1.26 -16.29
CA GLU A 15 -8.77 -2.55 -16.49
C GLU A 15 -10.08 -2.39 -17.28
N ASN A 16 -10.52 -3.47 -17.93
CA ASN A 16 -11.73 -3.49 -18.76
C ASN A 16 -12.91 -4.25 -18.11
N GLU A 17 -12.75 -4.73 -16.88
CA GLU A 17 -13.79 -5.42 -16.13
C GLU A 17 -14.73 -4.42 -15.45
N ASN A 18 -16.04 -4.64 -15.60
CA ASN A 18 -17.06 -3.82 -14.96
C ASN A 18 -17.43 -4.42 -13.61
N TYR A 19 -17.34 -3.61 -12.55
CA TYR A 19 -17.78 -3.98 -11.21
C TYR A 19 -18.27 -2.73 -10.46
N GLU A 20 -18.96 -2.93 -9.34
CA GLU A 20 -19.37 -1.81 -8.49
C GLU A 20 -18.14 -1.21 -7.81
N HIS A 21 -17.81 0.04 -8.17
CA HIS A 21 -16.72 0.76 -7.53
C HIS A 21 -17.17 1.29 -6.16
N PRO A 22 -16.53 0.87 -5.05
CA PRO A 22 -16.88 1.36 -3.73
C PRO A 22 -16.53 2.86 -3.61
N GLY A 23 -17.24 3.55 -2.72
CA GLY A 23 -16.88 4.92 -2.36
C GLY A 23 -15.47 4.99 -1.76
N MET A 24 -14.75 6.09 -2.04
CA MET A 24 -13.43 6.32 -1.47
C MET A 24 -13.55 6.48 0.07
N PRO A 25 -12.76 5.75 0.86
CA PRO A 25 -12.70 5.96 2.31
C PRO A 25 -12.30 7.40 2.67
N GLU A 26 -12.68 7.86 3.86
CA GLU A 26 -12.25 9.18 4.31
C GLU A 26 -10.75 9.23 4.61
N LYS A 27 -10.11 10.36 4.26
CA LYS A 27 -8.73 10.69 4.65
C LYS A 27 -7.64 9.76 4.12
N VAL A 28 -7.88 8.98 3.05
CA VAL A 28 -6.89 8.08 2.44
C VAL A 28 -6.19 8.66 1.21
N GLN A 29 -6.46 9.90 0.82
CA GLN A 29 -5.95 10.49 -0.43
C GLN A 29 -4.42 10.48 -0.50
N ASN A 30 -3.74 10.83 0.60
CA ASN A 30 -2.27 10.81 0.66
C ASN A 30 -1.72 9.39 0.62
N ASP A 31 -2.42 8.44 1.22
CA ASP A 31 -2.02 7.03 1.29
C ASP A 31 -2.16 6.35 -0.08
N ILE A 32 -3.20 6.69 -0.84
CA ILE A 32 -3.38 6.30 -2.24
C ILE A 32 -2.20 6.77 -3.08
N ILE A 33 -1.74 8.01 -2.89
CA ILE A 33 -0.58 8.56 -3.62
C ILE A 33 0.71 7.86 -3.20
N LYS A 34 0.88 7.55 -1.91
CA LYS A 34 2.05 6.85 -1.38
C LYS A 34 2.14 5.38 -1.80
N GLY A 35 1.07 4.80 -2.34
CA GLY A 35 1.08 3.46 -2.91
C GLY A 35 0.34 2.40 -2.09
N LEU A 36 -0.22 2.74 -0.92
CA LEU A 36 -0.91 1.78 -0.05
C LEU A 36 -1.90 2.47 0.88
N TYR A 37 -3.15 2.03 0.88
CA TYR A 37 -4.13 2.45 1.88
C TYR A 37 -4.92 1.28 2.46
N LYS A 38 -5.46 1.52 3.65
CA LYS A 38 -6.21 0.55 4.43
C LYS A 38 -7.69 0.62 4.06
N ILE A 39 -8.28 -0.52 3.70
CA ILE A 39 -9.73 -0.65 3.46
C ILE A 39 -10.44 -1.10 4.73
N LYS A 40 -9.91 -2.16 5.36
CA LYS A 40 -10.44 -2.74 6.60
C LYS A 40 -9.28 -3.12 7.49
N SER A 41 -9.36 -2.87 8.79
CA SER A 41 -8.38 -3.40 9.74
C SER A 41 -9.01 -3.61 11.10
N THR A 42 -8.59 -4.67 11.77
CA THR A 42 -8.69 -4.77 13.22
C THR A 42 -7.54 -4.00 13.86
N LYS A 43 -7.55 -3.73 15.18
CA LYS A 43 -6.47 -2.96 15.85
C LYS A 43 -5.09 -3.63 15.69
N LYS A 44 -5.05 -4.97 15.61
CA LYS A 44 -3.86 -5.79 15.36
C LYS A 44 -4.27 -7.04 14.58
N PRO A 45 -4.36 -6.97 13.24
CA PRO A 45 -4.79 -8.12 12.47
C PRO A 45 -3.71 -9.19 12.47
N THR A 46 -4.11 -10.43 12.76
CA THR A 46 -3.24 -11.62 12.71
C THR A 46 -2.72 -11.87 11.29
N LEU A 47 -3.54 -11.54 10.29
CA LEU A 47 -3.21 -11.67 8.87
C LEU A 47 -3.55 -10.38 8.13
N ARG A 48 -2.73 -10.01 7.15
CA ARG A 48 -3.00 -8.90 6.23
C ARG A 48 -3.08 -9.43 4.81
N LEU A 49 -4.16 -9.08 4.11
CA LEU A 49 -4.30 -9.31 2.69
C LEU A 49 -4.00 -8.01 1.94
N LEU A 50 -3.18 -8.13 0.90
CA LEU A 50 -2.81 -7.04 0.01
C LEU A 50 -3.39 -7.36 -1.38
N GLY A 51 -4.15 -6.44 -1.94
CA GLY A 51 -4.65 -6.52 -3.31
C GLY A 51 -4.35 -5.26 -4.10
N SER A 52 -4.40 -5.33 -5.42
CA SER A 52 -4.22 -4.20 -6.32
C SER A 52 -5.08 -4.37 -7.56
N GLY A 53 -5.62 -3.26 -8.09
CA GLY A 53 -6.38 -3.27 -9.33
C GLY A 53 -7.56 -4.27 -9.29
N PRO A 54 -7.69 -5.15 -10.32
CA PRO A 54 -8.86 -6.01 -10.47
C PRO A 54 -8.94 -7.10 -9.39
N LEU A 55 -7.80 -7.54 -8.85
CA LEU A 55 -7.73 -8.58 -7.82
C LEU A 55 -8.28 -8.13 -6.45
N MET A 56 -8.72 -6.88 -6.31
CA MET A 56 -9.33 -6.40 -5.07
C MET A 56 -10.63 -7.13 -4.74
N GLY A 57 -11.42 -7.54 -5.74
CA GLY A 57 -12.61 -8.37 -5.50
C GLY A 57 -12.23 -9.68 -4.80
N GLU A 58 -11.16 -10.32 -5.29
CA GLU A 58 -10.80 -11.67 -4.85
C GLU A 58 -10.20 -11.65 -3.47
N VAL A 59 -9.49 -10.57 -3.12
CA VAL A 59 -9.00 -10.32 -1.77
C VAL A 59 -10.16 -10.14 -0.77
N LEU A 60 -11.24 -9.47 -1.16
CA LEU A 60 -12.41 -9.30 -0.30
C LEU A 60 -13.13 -10.64 -0.08
N GLU A 61 -13.28 -11.46 -1.12
CA GLU A 61 -13.85 -12.80 -0.99
C GLU A 61 -12.95 -13.74 -0.17
N ALA A 62 -11.64 -13.70 -0.37
CA ALA A 62 -10.69 -14.46 0.46
C ALA A 62 -10.79 -14.08 1.95
N ALA A 63 -10.96 -12.79 2.27
CA ALA A 63 -11.17 -12.36 3.65
C ALA A 63 -12.46 -12.92 4.25
N LYS A 64 -13.54 -13.02 3.46
CA LYS A 64 -14.81 -13.63 3.91
C LYS A 64 -14.64 -15.13 4.17
N LEU A 65 -13.94 -15.84 3.29
CA LEU A 65 -13.64 -17.28 3.46
C LEU A 65 -12.79 -17.52 4.72
N LEU A 66 -11.72 -16.74 4.91
CA LEU A 66 -10.86 -16.82 6.10
C LEU A 66 -11.64 -16.63 7.40
N LYS A 67 -12.58 -15.67 7.41
CA LYS A 67 -13.42 -15.44 8.58
C LYS A 67 -14.43 -16.56 8.81
N LYS A 68 -15.03 -17.09 7.75
CA LYS A 68 -16.08 -18.11 7.84
C LYS A 68 -15.52 -19.47 8.27
N ASP A 69 -14.45 -19.92 7.62
CA ASP A 69 -14.00 -21.31 7.73
C ASP A 69 -12.91 -21.48 8.81
N TRP A 70 -12.19 -20.40 9.18
CA TRP A 70 -11.10 -20.42 10.15
C TRP A 70 -11.20 -19.35 11.26
N ASP A 71 -12.26 -18.55 11.30
CA ASP A 71 -12.45 -17.44 12.26
C ASP A 71 -11.35 -16.35 12.23
N ILE A 72 -10.59 -16.26 11.14
CA ILE A 72 -9.49 -15.29 10.99
C ILE A 72 -10.06 -13.98 10.44
N ASP A 73 -10.09 -12.92 11.26
CA ASP A 73 -10.44 -11.57 10.79
C ASP A 73 -9.20 -10.86 10.23
N ALA A 74 -9.00 -11.03 8.91
CA ALA A 74 -7.90 -10.42 8.19
C ALA A 74 -8.09 -8.91 8.02
N GLY A 75 -6.99 -8.16 8.16
CA GLY A 75 -6.95 -6.78 7.69
C GLY A 75 -6.73 -6.75 6.17
N ILE A 76 -7.26 -5.74 5.50
CA ILE A 76 -7.28 -5.61 4.04
C ILE A 76 -6.71 -4.25 3.65
N TRP A 77 -5.73 -4.27 2.75
CA TRP A 77 -5.12 -3.09 2.17
C TRP A 77 -5.16 -3.16 0.65
N ASN A 78 -5.34 -2.00 0.04
CA ASN A 78 -5.21 -1.81 -1.39
C ASN A 78 -3.88 -1.14 -1.69
N VAL A 79 -3.06 -1.85 -2.45
CA VAL A 79 -1.77 -1.41 -2.96
C VAL A 79 -1.99 -0.74 -4.30
N THR A 80 -1.87 0.58 -4.34
CA THR A 80 -2.03 1.38 -5.56
C THR A 80 -0.73 1.49 -6.34
N SER A 81 0.44 1.32 -5.71
CA SER A 81 1.73 1.27 -6.38
C SER A 81 2.78 0.52 -5.57
N PHE A 82 3.09 -0.72 -5.95
CA PHE A 82 4.22 -1.46 -5.39
C PHE A 82 5.56 -0.77 -5.68
N SER A 83 5.68 -0.10 -6.83
CA SER A 83 6.89 0.60 -7.23
C SER A 83 7.21 1.78 -6.31
N GLU A 84 6.20 2.58 -5.93
CA GLU A 84 6.41 3.70 -4.98
C GLU A 84 6.75 3.20 -3.58
N LEU A 85 6.08 2.15 -3.09
CA LEU A 85 6.41 1.54 -1.80
C LEU A 85 7.84 1.00 -1.76
N ARG A 86 8.30 0.40 -2.86
CA ARG A 86 9.68 -0.08 -2.97
C ARG A 86 10.68 1.08 -2.95
N ARG A 87 10.42 2.16 -3.68
CA ARG A 87 11.29 3.35 -3.70
C ARG A 87 11.40 3.97 -2.30
N ASP A 88 10.28 4.10 -1.58
CA ASP A 88 10.25 4.59 -0.20
C ASP A 88 11.06 3.70 0.76
N ALA A 89 10.95 2.37 0.60
CA ALA A 89 11.74 1.42 1.36
C ALA A 89 13.25 1.53 1.07
N GLU A 90 13.64 1.60 -0.20
CA GLU A 90 15.05 1.76 -0.62
C GLU A 90 15.63 3.09 -0.15
N GLU A 91 14.87 4.18 -0.21
CA GLU A 91 15.28 5.49 0.31
C GLU A 91 15.46 5.47 1.83
N THR A 92 14.53 4.85 2.55
CA THR A 92 14.60 4.68 4.01
C THR A 92 15.81 3.85 4.41
N GLU A 93 16.07 2.73 3.72
CA GLU A 93 17.23 1.88 3.96
C GLU A 93 18.53 2.65 3.72
N ARG A 94 18.65 3.35 2.60
CA ARG A 94 19.80 4.20 2.27
C ARG A 94 20.04 5.24 3.36
N TRP A 95 18.99 5.92 3.81
CA TRP A 95 19.10 6.94 4.86
C TRP A 95 19.56 6.35 6.20
N ASN A 96 19.02 5.17 6.57
CA ASN A 96 19.42 4.47 7.79
C ASN A 96 20.91 4.08 7.75
N LEU A 97 21.42 3.59 6.61
CA LEU A 97 22.84 3.28 6.43
C LEU A 97 23.73 4.51 6.63
N PHE A 98 23.38 5.64 6.01
CA PHE A 98 24.14 6.89 6.16
C PHE A 98 24.19 7.37 7.61
N ILE A 99 23.09 7.27 8.36
CA ILE A 99 23.07 7.71 9.77
C ILE A 99 23.91 6.81 10.66
N LEU A 100 23.87 5.49 10.43
CA LEU A 100 24.72 4.56 11.15
C LEU A 100 26.20 4.88 10.94
N GLU A 101 26.63 5.16 9.70
CA GLU A 101 28.00 5.56 9.39
C GLU A 101 28.41 6.86 10.09
N ILE A 102 27.57 7.90 10.09
CA ILE A 102 27.85 9.17 10.77
C ILE A 102 28.02 8.97 12.29
N ASN A 103 27.18 8.14 12.91
CA ASN A 103 27.30 7.84 14.33
C ASN A 103 28.58 7.06 14.65
N HIS A 104 29.02 6.16 13.78
CA HIS A 104 30.30 5.47 13.95
C HIS A 104 31.51 6.40 13.82
N ILE A 105 31.45 7.41 12.94
CA ILE A 105 32.52 8.40 12.78
C ILE A 105 32.60 9.35 13.98
N ASN A 106 31.46 9.73 14.56
CA ASN A 106 31.42 10.67 15.69
C ASN A 106 31.75 10.04 17.06
N HIS A 107 31.98 8.72 17.12
CA HIS A 107 32.38 8.00 18.32
C HIS A 107 33.86 7.55 18.31
N ILE A 108 34.67 8.05 17.36
CA ILE A 108 36.13 7.95 17.32
C ILE A 108 36.71 9.35 17.52
#